data_AF-A0A530BFX7-F1
#
_entry.id   AF-A0A530BFX7-F1
#
_cell.length_a   1.000
_cell.length_b   1.000
_cell.length_c   1.000
_cell.angle_alpha   90.00
_cell.angle_beta   90.00
_cell.angle_gamma   90.00
#
_symmetry.space_group_name_H-M   'P 1'
#
loop_
_entity.id
_entity.type
_entity.pdbx_description
1 polymer ?
#
loop_
_entity_poly.entity_id
_entity_poly.type
_entity_poly.pdbx_seq_one_letter_code
_entity_poly.pdbx_strand_id
1 'polypeptide(L)' 'IQEWLTATGVLITGTSVGTRQEMRELVAMHADKPLETTVEVIGLEEVSAALVALERGQSKGRYVISFAR' A
#
# COMPACT_ATOMS: atom_id res chain seq x y z
N ILE A 1 -5.02 -27.03 12.31
CA ILE A 1 -4.92 -25.93 13.29
C ILE A 1 -3.43 -25.58 13.41
N GLN A 2 -3.03 -24.32 13.25
CA GLN A 2 -1.60 -23.90 13.24
C GLN A 2 -1.01 -23.80 14.67
N GLU A 3 -1.12 -24.86 15.45
CA GLU A 3 -0.67 -24.91 16.87
C GLU A 3 0.85 -24.68 17.04
N TRP A 4 1.64 -24.87 15.98
CA TRP A 4 3.08 -24.62 15.99
C TRP A 4 3.46 -23.13 16.18
N LEU A 5 2.54 -22.21 15.88
CA LEU A 5 2.77 -20.76 16.01
C LEU A 5 2.69 -20.27 17.46
N THR A 6 2.00 -21.00 18.35
CA THR A 6 1.78 -20.58 19.75
C THR A 6 2.69 -21.29 20.75
N ALA A 7 3.36 -22.37 20.34
CA ALA A 7 4.21 -23.19 21.22
C ALA A 7 5.56 -22.55 21.58
N THR A 8 5.98 -21.49 20.87
CA THR A 8 7.33 -20.88 20.99
C THR A 8 7.33 -19.50 21.64
N GLY A 9 6.18 -19.01 22.14
CA GLY A 9 6.07 -17.66 22.70
C GLY A 9 6.01 -16.54 21.65
N VAL A 10 5.70 -16.87 20.39
CA VAL A 10 5.54 -15.89 19.31
C VAL A 10 4.17 -15.20 19.43
N LEU A 11 4.17 -13.87 19.35
CA LEU A 11 2.95 -13.06 19.25
C LEU A 11 2.57 -12.87 17.78
N ILE A 12 1.34 -13.23 17.45
CA ILE A 12 0.72 -12.92 16.17
C ILE A 12 -0.33 -11.85 16.40
N THR A 13 -0.18 -10.73 15.71
CA THR A 13 -1.14 -9.64 15.70
C THR A 13 -1.45 -9.23 14.25
N GLY A 14 -2.58 -8.55 14.07
CA GLY A 14 -2.97 -7.93 12.81
C GLY A 14 -2.98 -6.42 12.94
N THR A 15 -2.60 -5.74 11.88
CA THR A 15 -2.79 -4.29 11.73
C THR A 15 -3.40 -3.99 10.37
N SER A 16 -4.23 -2.98 10.31
CA SER A 16 -4.79 -2.43 9.08
C SER A 16 -4.83 -0.93 9.23
N VAL A 17 -4.08 -0.24 8.37
CA VAL A 17 -3.89 1.21 8.38
C VAL A 17 -3.45 1.75 9.76
N GLY A 18 -3.64 3.04 10.02
CA GLY A 18 -3.39 3.67 11.31
C GLY A 18 -4.37 4.81 11.58
N THR A 19 -4.31 5.36 12.79
CA THR A 19 -5.04 6.55 13.21
C THR A 19 -4.59 7.79 12.42
N ARG A 20 -5.40 8.86 12.49
CA ARG A 20 -5.05 10.15 11.88
C ARG A 20 -3.78 10.77 12.47
N GLN A 21 -3.47 10.51 13.74
CA GLN A 21 -2.25 10.98 14.37
C GLN A 21 -1.03 10.26 13.79
N GLU A 22 -1.07 8.93 13.73
CA GLU A 22 0.00 8.11 13.14
C GLU A 22 0.21 8.46 11.66
N MET A 23 -0.86 8.75 10.90
CA MET A 23 -0.74 9.20 9.52
C MET A 23 -0.04 10.56 9.41
N ARG A 24 -0.33 11.52 10.30
CA ARG A 24 0.38 12.81 10.31
C ARG A 24 1.88 12.63 10.56
N GLU A 25 2.23 11.75 11.51
CA GLU A 25 3.62 11.42 11.79
C GLU A 25 4.28 10.76 10.59
N LEU A 26 3.61 9.83 9.91
CA LEU A 26 4.10 9.17 8.71
C LEU A 26 4.36 10.16 7.56
N VAL A 27 3.47 11.13 7.33
CA VAL A 27 3.69 12.18 6.31
C VAL A 27 4.88 13.06 6.69
N ALA A 28 5.02 13.42 7.96
CA ALA A 28 6.17 14.20 8.44
C ALA A 28 7.50 13.45 8.23
N MET A 29 7.51 12.15 8.54
CA MET A 29 8.67 11.27 8.27
C MET A 29 9.00 11.21 6.77
N HIS A 30 8.00 11.06 5.89
CA HIS A 30 8.20 11.08 4.45
C HIS A 30 8.76 12.42 3.93
N ALA A 31 8.32 13.54 4.51
CA ALA A 31 8.81 14.87 4.13
C ALA A 31 10.28 15.11 4.52
N ASP A 32 10.72 14.57 5.67
CA ASP A 32 12.11 14.62 6.12
C ASP A 32 13.01 13.65 5.32
N LYS A 33 12.53 12.40 5.16
CA LYS A 33 13.21 11.36 4.41
C LYS A 33 12.20 10.62 3.53
N PRO A 34 12.25 10.81 2.20
CA PRO A 34 11.30 10.19 1.28
C PRO A 34 11.19 8.68 1.46
N LEU A 35 9.97 8.24 1.75
CA LEU A 35 9.57 6.84 1.72
C LEU A 35 9.04 6.55 0.32
N GLU A 36 9.90 5.99 -0.54
CA GLU A 36 9.57 5.77 -1.95
C GLU A 36 8.69 4.54 -2.17
N THR A 37 7.81 4.64 -3.16
CA THR A 37 7.00 3.53 -3.67
C THR A 37 6.95 3.65 -5.18
N THR A 38 7.04 2.51 -5.87
CA THR A 38 6.87 2.46 -7.32
C THR A 38 5.44 2.86 -7.68
N VAL A 39 5.31 3.96 -8.42
CA VAL A 39 4.04 4.50 -8.90
C VAL A 39 3.99 4.50 -10.42
N GLU A 40 2.84 4.12 -10.95
CA GLU A 40 2.47 4.26 -12.36
C GLU A 40 1.31 5.28 -12.44
N VAL A 41 1.58 6.46 -12.98
CA VAL A 41 0.55 7.50 -13.15
C VAL A 41 -0.29 7.16 -14.38
N ILE A 42 -1.61 7.18 -14.21
CA ILE A 42 -2.58 6.86 -15.28
C ILE A 42 -3.65 7.95 -15.38
N GLY A 43 -4.27 8.05 -16.55
CA GLY A 43 -5.52 8.77 -16.76
C GLY A 43 -6.73 8.02 -16.19
N LEU A 44 -7.85 8.73 -16.02
CA LEU A 44 -9.10 8.14 -15.54
C LEU A 44 -9.65 7.09 -16.52
N GLU A 45 -9.46 7.32 -17.81
CA GLU A 45 -9.85 6.44 -18.91
C GLU A 45 -9.12 5.08 -18.90
N GLU A 46 -7.98 5.00 -18.22
CA GLU A 46 -7.14 3.80 -18.16
C GLU A 46 -7.49 2.90 -16.96
N VAL A 47 -8.37 3.33 -16.05
CA VAL A 47 -8.66 2.64 -14.79
C VAL A 47 -9.09 1.20 -14.99
N SER A 48 -9.95 0.92 -15.98
CA SER A 48 -10.39 -0.45 -16.25
C SER A 48 -9.23 -1.36 -16.66
N ALA A 49 -8.33 -0.87 -17.51
CA ALA A 49 -7.16 -1.63 -17.94
C ALA A 49 -6.18 -1.85 -16.77
N ALA A 50 -5.97 -0.82 -15.94
CA ALA A 50 -5.13 -0.88 -14.75
C ALA A 50 -5.66 -1.90 -13.72
N LEU A 51 -6.98 -2.00 -13.52
CA LEU A 51 -7.58 -3.00 -12.63
C LEU A 51 -7.36 -4.44 -13.14
N VAL A 52 -7.50 -4.68 -14.44
CA VAL A 52 -7.23 -6.00 -15.06
C VAL A 52 -5.74 -6.35 -14.92
N ALA A 53 -4.84 -5.39 -15.12
CA ALA A 53 -3.41 -5.60 -14.94
C ALA A 53 -3.07 -5.92 -13.47
N LEU A 54 -3.70 -5.25 -12.51
CA LEU A 54 -3.54 -5.51 -11.08
C LEU A 54 -3.99 -6.92 -10.71
N GLU A 55 -5.18 -7.34 -11.16
CA GLU A 55 -5.70 -8.70 -10.95
C GLU A 55 -4.75 -9.77 -11.48
N ARG A 56 -4.14 -9.52 -12.65
CA ARG A 56 -3.18 -10.43 -13.28
C ARG A 56 -1.78 -10.40 -12.67
N GLY A 57 -1.55 -9.61 -11.62
CA GLY A 57 -0.24 -9.46 -10.99
C GLY A 57 0.79 -8.76 -11.88
N GLN A 58 0.35 -7.95 -12.84
CA GLN A 58 1.20 -7.24 -13.81
C GLN A 58 1.55 -5.81 -13.37
N SER A 59 0.93 -5.33 -12.29
CA SER A 59 1.28 -4.03 -11.68
C SER A 59 2.70 -4.07 -11.11
N LYS A 60 3.49 -3.02 -11.38
CA LYS A 60 4.83 -2.86 -10.78
C LYS A 60 4.79 -2.23 -9.39
N GLY A 61 3.62 -1.76 -8.96
CA GLY A 61 3.44 -1.10 -7.68
C GLY A 61 2.02 -0.56 -7.50
N ARG A 62 1.88 0.77 -7.44
CA ARG A 62 0.59 1.46 -7.30
C ARG A 62 0.26 2.24 -8.56
N TYR A 63 -0.95 2.05 -9.07
CA TYR A 63 -1.53 2.98 -10.03
C TYR A 63 -2.02 4.24 -9.30
N VAL A 64 -1.67 5.42 -9.79
CA VAL A 64 -2.13 6.71 -9.27
C VAL A 64 -2.85 7.45 -10.38
N ILE A 65 -4.13 7.73 -10.17
CA ILE A 65 -4.95 8.44 -11.16
C ILE A 65 -4.62 9.93 -11.09
N SER A 66 -4.16 10.50 -12.20
CA SER A 66 -4.05 11.95 -12.35
C SER A 66 -5.39 12.54 -12.78
N PHE A 67 -5.92 13.46 -11.98
CA PHE A 67 -7.11 14.26 -12.32
C PHE A 67 -6.77 15.62 -12.91
N ALA A 68 -5.49 16.01 -12.90
CA ALA A 68 -5.03 17.22 -13.56
C ALA A 68 -5.03 16.98 -15.08
N ARG A 69 -5.78 17.81 -15.80
CA ARG A 69 -5.69 17.91 -17.27
C ARG A 69 -4.44 18.66 -17.67
#